data_AF-A0A6P4YEX4-F1
#
_entry.id   AF-A0A6P4YEX4-F1
#
_cell.length_a   1.000
_cell.length_b   1.000
_cell.length_c   1.000
_cell.angle_alpha   90.00
_cell.angle_beta   90.00
_cell.angle_gamma   90.00
#
_symmetry.space_group_name_H-M   'P 1'
#
loop_
_entity.id
_entity.type
_entity.pdbx_description
1 polymer ?
#
loop_
_entity_poly.entity_id
_entity_poly.type
_entity_poly.pdbx_seq_one_letter_code
_entity_poly.pdbx_strand_id
1 'polypeptide(L)'
;MADAVVVLTVIGVFFLPVLGFALLILVPAAIGVSLGIRKLYLKVLLRVFEFATNRIQQHDSRQDLNGNRGEQLPDNNAAAQKNSVALLQEEEKTTLKKVRSFGTLRREFELSDCYHFCRQGIEAIADDNVTKCFSAAELPSWNLLTRTNTHYEFVSVRLTILWVIGFLFRYCCLLPMRFILTVVSVNCFLMTTAAIGLMPNSRYKRHVSKYVSLMCYRILARAFSAVVTYHNKENRAKGGGICVANHTSPIDVIILACDACYAMVGQVHGGFTGMIQRAMSRSEAHIWFQRSEAKDRHAVSNRLKEHVSDPEKLPILIFPEGTCINNTSVMMFKKGSFEVGGTIYPVAIKYDARFGDAFWNSSKYNMIQYLLLMMTSWAIVCDVWYLPPMHRKEGEIAVEFANRVKHEIAQKGGLVDLLWDGQLKRMTVKEDYKKEQQKEYSKLLKVE
;
A
#
# COMPACT_ATOMS: atom_id res chain seq x y z
N MET A 1 -41.50 -6.87 -38.10
CA MET A 1 -40.22 -7.17 -38.79
C MET A 1 -39.21 -6.03 -38.64
N ALA A 2 -39.57 -4.76 -38.88
CA ALA A 2 -38.67 -3.62 -38.73
C ALA A 2 -38.05 -3.52 -37.32
N ASP A 3 -38.83 -3.70 -36.25
CA ASP A 3 -38.32 -3.63 -34.87
C ASP A 3 -37.33 -4.74 -34.55
N ALA A 4 -37.53 -5.94 -35.10
CA ALA A 4 -36.60 -7.06 -34.92
C ALA A 4 -35.27 -6.81 -35.66
N VAL A 5 -35.31 -6.20 -36.85
CA VAL A 5 -34.12 -5.82 -37.61
C VAL A 5 -33.35 -4.69 -36.91
N VAL A 6 -34.05 -3.70 -36.36
CA VAL A 6 -33.44 -2.62 -35.58
C VAL A 6 -32.80 -3.17 -34.31
N VAL A 7 -33.49 -4.04 -33.56
CA VAL A 7 -32.94 -4.70 -32.37
C VAL A 7 -31.72 -5.56 -32.73
N LEU A 8 -31.79 -6.36 -33.79
CA LEU A 8 -30.66 -7.17 -34.26
C LEU A 8 -29.48 -6.32 -34.74
N THR A 9 -29.74 -5.16 -35.34
CA THR A 9 -28.70 -4.22 -35.78
C THR A 9 -28.06 -3.50 -34.60
N VAL A 10 -28.85 -3.07 -33.61
CA VAL A 10 -28.34 -2.47 -32.38
C VAL A 10 -27.50 -3.49 -31.58
N ILE A 11 -27.97 -4.73 -31.47
CA ILE A 11 -27.21 -5.82 -30.86
C ILE A 11 -25.93 -6.09 -31.69
N GLY A 12 -26.02 -6.22 -33.01
CA GLY A 12 -24.86 -6.47 -33.86
C GLY A 12 -23.80 -5.37 -33.81
N VAL A 13 -24.21 -4.10 -33.86
CA VAL A 13 -23.31 -2.94 -33.95
C VAL A 13 -22.73 -2.54 -32.59
N PHE A 14 -23.48 -2.69 -31.50
CA PHE A 14 -23.02 -2.24 -30.18
C PHE A 14 -22.65 -3.39 -29.24
N PHE A 15 -23.40 -4.50 -29.25
CA PHE A 15 -23.15 -5.60 -28.32
C PHE A 15 -21.96 -6.47 -28.75
N LEU A 16 -21.82 -6.81 -30.04
CA LEU A 16 -20.71 -7.66 -30.49
C LEU A 16 -19.33 -7.01 -30.29
N PRO A 17 -19.10 -5.71 -30.59
CA PRO A 17 -17.81 -5.08 -30.32
C PRO A 17 -17.52 -4.97 -28.81
N VAL A 18 -18.53 -4.68 -27.99
CA VAL A 18 -18.38 -4.63 -26.52
C VAL A 18 -18.06 -6.02 -25.97
N LEU A 19 -18.73 -7.06 -26.45
CA LEU A 19 -18.47 -8.44 -26.08
C LEU A 19 -17.07 -8.87 -26.52
N GLY A 20 -16.69 -8.59 -27.77
CA GLY A 20 -15.35 -8.88 -28.29
C GLY A 20 -14.25 -8.18 -27.48
N PHE A 21 -14.47 -6.91 -27.13
CA PHE A 21 -13.56 -6.15 -26.27
C PHE A 21 -13.49 -6.72 -24.85
N ALA A 22 -14.62 -7.11 -24.26
CA ALA A 22 -14.66 -7.77 -22.96
C ALA A 22 -13.91 -9.11 -22.98
N LEU A 23 -14.11 -9.93 -24.01
CA LEU A 23 -13.38 -11.19 -24.20
C LEU A 23 -11.87 -10.97 -24.37
N LEU A 24 -11.47 -9.93 -25.09
CA LEU A 24 -10.07 -9.54 -25.25
C LEU A 24 -9.39 -9.14 -23.93
N ILE A 25 -10.15 -8.68 -22.94
CA ILE A 25 -9.65 -8.41 -21.59
C ILE A 25 -9.69 -9.68 -20.72
N LEU A 26 -10.82 -10.39 -20.72
CA LEU A 26 -11.12 -11.48 -19.80
C LEU A 26 -10.34 -12.75 -20.14
N VAL A 27 -10.25 -13.13 -21.42
CA VAL A 27 -9.58 -14.37 -21.83
C VAL A 27 -8.09 -14.35 -21.49
N PRO A 28 -7.30 -13.33 -21.89
CA PRO A 28 -5.89 -13.26 -21.50
C PRO A 28 -5.70 -13.17 -19.97
N ALA A 29 -6.60 -12.48 -19.26
CA ALA A 29 -6.56 -12.43 -17.81
C ALA A 29 -6.77 -13.81 -17.17
N ALA A 30 -7.73 -14.59 -17.69
CA ALA A 30 -8.04 -15.92 -17.18
C ALA A 30 -6.85 -16.89 -17.31
N ILE A 31 -6.19 -16.88 -18.48
CA ILE A 31 -5.02 -17.75 -18.75
C ILE A 31 -3.69 -17.18 -18.21
N GLY A 32 -3.68 -15.93 -17.71
CA GLY A 32 -2.47 -15.29 -17.18
C GLY A 32 -1.52 -14.74 -18.25
N VAL A 33 -1.99 -14.52 -19.47
CA VAL A 33 -1.21 -13.96 -20.59
C VAL A 33 -1.45 -12.45 -20.72
N SER A 34 -0.47 -11.71 -21.23
CA SER A 34 -0.58 -10.27 -21.47
C SER A 34 -0.28 -9.94 -22.93
N LEU A 35 -1.26 -9.39 -23.65
CA LEU A 35 -1.17 -9.01 -25.07
C LEU A 35 -0.33 -7.75 -25.35
N GLY A 36 0.47 -7.27 -24.39
CA GLY A 36 1.29 -6.06 -24.53
C GLY A 36 0.54 -4.71 -24.54
N ILE A 37 -0.77 -4.70 -24.84
CA ILE A 37 -1.61 -3.48 -24.92
C ILE A 37 -1.48 -2.60 -23.67
N ARG A 38 -1.49 -3.20 -22.48
CA ARG A 38 -1.34 -2.46 -21.21
C ARG A 38 0.02 -1.76 -21.12
N LYS A 39 1.11 -2.41 -21.55
CA LYS A 39 2.45 -1.80 -21.54
C LYS A 39 2.51 -0.63 -22.51
N LEU A 40 1.85 -0.72 -23.67
CA LEU A 40 1.74 0.39 -24.62
C LEU A 40 0.95 1.55 -24.00
N TYR A 41 -0.20 1.29 -23.39
CA TYR A 41 -1.00 2.29 -22.68
C TYR A 41 -0.19 3.04 -21.60
N LEU A 42 0.56 2.30 -20.76
CA LEU A 42 1.42 2.93 -19.75
C LEU A 42 2.52 3.79 -20.37
N LYS A 43 3.15 3.34 -21.47
CA LYS A 43 4.16 4.14 -22.19
C LYS A 43 3.58 5.44 -22.75
N VAL A 44 2.36 5.39 -23.29
CA VAL A 44 1.66 6.59 -23.78
C VAL A 44 1.38 7.55 -22.62
N LEU A 45 0.86 7.05 -21.49
CA LEU A 45 0.61 7.86 -20.31
C LEU A 45 1.86 8.53 -19.77
N LEU A 46 2.98 7.81 -19.68
CA LEU A 46 4.25 8.39 -19.22
C LEU A 46 4.68 9.57 -20.09
N ARG A 47 4.60 9.43 -21.42
CA ARG A 47 4.90 10.55 -22.34
C ARG A 47 3.97 11.75 -22.11
N VAL A 48 2.69 11.50 -21.82
CA VAL A 48 1.72 12.55 -21.50
C VAL A 48 2.06 13.24 -20.18
N PHE A 49 2.43 12.48 -19.14
CA PHE A 49 2.81 13.01 -17.83
C PHE A 49 4.12 13.80 -17.90
N GLU A 50 5.11 13.32 -18.65
CA GLU A 50 6.38 14.02 -18.89
C GLU A 50 6.13 15.35 -19.61
N PHE A 51 5.31 15.34 -20.67
CA PHE A 51 4.91 16.57 -21.37
C PHE A 51 4.24 17.57 -20.42
N ALA A 52 3.29 17.09 -19.61
CA ALA A 52 2.56 17.92 -18.65
C ALA A 52 3.50 18.50 -17.58
N THR A 53 4.40 17.68 -17.03
CA THR A 53 5.36 18.08 -15.98
C THR A 53 6.36 19.10 -16.50
N ASN A 54 6.94 18.88 -17.69
CA ASN A 54 7.88 19.82 -18.31
C ASN A 54 7.23 21.20 -18.54
N ARG A 55 5.93 21.25 -18.83
CA ARG A 55 5.20 22.51 -19.00
C ARG A 55 4.97 23.26 -17.68
N ILE A 56 4.71 22.54 -16.60
CA ILE A 56 4.56 23.14 -15.26
C ILE A 56 5.92 23.70 -14.82
N GLN A 57 6.99 22.92 -14.94
CA GLN A 57 8.35 23.39 -14.60
C GLN A 57 8.75 24.65 -15.39
N GLN A 58 8.47 24.70 -16.70
CA GLN A 58 8.71 25.91 -17.50
C GLN A 58 7.88 27.11 -17.05
N HIS A 59 6.66 26.90 -16.57
CA HIS A 59 5.81 27.97 -16.06
C HIS A 59 6.33 28.48 -14.71
N ASP A 60 6.67 27.57 -13.80
CA ASP A 60 7.22 27.87 -12.49
C ASP A 60 8.54 28.65 -12.62
N SER A 61 9.47 28.19 -13.47
CA SER A 61 10.71 28.92 -13.74
C SER A 61 10.47 30.34 -14.30
N ARG A 62 9.40 30.55 -15.08
CA ARG A 62 9.04 31.89 -15.57
C ARG A 62 8.45 32.77 -14.48
N GLN A 63 7.71 32.21 -13.53
CA GLN A 63 7.18 32.96 -12.40
C GLN A 63 8.28 33.37 -11.42
N ASP A 64 9.24 32.47 -11.17
CA ASP A 64 10.42 32.75 -10.34
C ASP A 64 11.27 33.87 -10.95
N LEU A 65 11.50 33.84 -12.28
CA LEU A 65 12.20 34.92 -13.00
C LEU A 65 11.45 36.26 -12.97
N ASN A 66 10.12 36.23 -12.92
CA ASN A 66 9.30 37.43 -12.85
C ASN A 66 9.10 37.96 -11.42
N GLY A 67 9.74 37.34 -10.40
CA GLY A 67 9.66 37.77 -9.00
C GLY A 67 8.27 37.61 -8.37
N ASN A 68 7.38 36.82 -8.98
CA ASN A 68 5.97 36.72 -8.58
C ASN A 68 5.71 35.62 -7.54
N ARG A 69 6.73 34.82 -7.18
CA ARG A 69 6.61 33.77 -6.17
C ARG A 69 7.26 34.23 -4.86
N GLY A 70 6.46 34.38 -3.81
CA GLY A 70 6.98 34.41 -2.44
C GLY A 70 7.71 33.09 -2.15
N GLU A 71 8.81 33.16 -1.40
CA GLU A 71 9.73 32.06 -1.06
C GLU A 71 9.02 30.70 -0.92
N GLN A 72 9.14 29.85 -1.94
CA GLN A 72 8.86 28.43 -1.77
C GLN A 72 10.13 27.76 -1.24
N LEU A 73 9.98 27.12 -0.07
CA LEU A 73 10.99 26.23 0.49
C LEU A 73 11.36 25.15 -0.55
N PRO A 74 12.65 24.83 -0.73
CA PRO A 74 13.07 23.84 -1.71
C PRO A 74 12.48 22.45 -1.43
N ASP A 75 12.17 21.73 -2.51
CA ASP A 75 11.65 20.36 -2.51
C ASP A 75 12.69 19.39 -1.91
N ASN A 76 12.64 19.24 -0.58
CA ASN A 76 13.61 18.50 0.23
C ASN A 76 13.61 16.98 -0.01
N ASN A 77 12.75 16.44 -0.86
CA ASN A 77 12.58 14.99 -1.00
C ASN A 77 13.79 14.27 -1.61
N ALA A 78 14.55 14.92 -2.50
CA ALA A 78 15.77 14.33 -3.09
C ALA A 78 17.00 14.43 -2.18
N ALA A 79 17.08 15.47 -1.35
CA ALA A 79 18.16 15.67 -0.38
C ALA A 79 17.93 14.87 0.92
N ALA A 80 16.67 14.68 1.34
CA ALA A 80 16.31 13.91 2.53
C ALA A 80 16.70 12.42 2.40
N GLN A 81 16.74 11.87 1.20
CA GLN A 81 17.10 10.46 0.98
C GLN A 81 18.61 10.20 1.10
N LYS A 82 19.46 11.20 0.81
CA LYS A 82 20.91 11.13 1.08
C LYS A 82 21.25 11.54 2.51
N ASN A 83 20.52 12.51 3.06
CA ASN A 83 20.78 13.00 4.41
C ASN A 83 20.25 12.09 5.51
N SER A 84 19.18 11.30 5.31
CA SER A 84 18.66 10.39 6.35
C SER A 84 19.61 9.24 6.71
N VAL A 85 20.49 8.83 5.80
CA VAL A 85 21.54 7.84 6.07
C VAL A 85 22.78 8.47 6.71
N ALA A 86 23.05 9.76 6.45
CA ALA A 86 24.15 10.51 7.06
C ALA A 86 23.78 11.10 8.44
N LEU A 87 22.52 11.49 8.66
CA LEU A 87 22.01 12.11 9.89
C LEU A 87 21.82 11.12 11.06
N LEU A 88 21.97 9.82 10.82
CA LEU A 88 22.06 8.83 11.90
C LEU A 88 23.50 8.65 12.42
N GLN A 89 24.49 9.32 11.82
CA GLN A 89 25.91 9.25 12.23
C GLN A 89 26.52 10.58 12.68
N GLU A 90 25.83 11.71 12.52
CA GLU A 90 26.22 12.99 13.11
C GLU A 90 25.09 13.53 14.00
N GLU A 91 24.83 12.85 15.13
CA GLU A 91 24.33 13.54 16.32
C GLU A 91 25.45 14.48 16.80
N GLU A 92 25.60 15.63 16.15
CA GLU A 92 26.28 16.75 16.77
C GLU A 92 25.38 17.15 17.96
N LYS A 93 25.69 16.57 19.11
CA LYS A 93 25.18 16.98 20.42
C LYS A 93 25.54 18.45 20.59
N THR A 94 24.70 19.36 20.08
CA THR A 94 24.55 20.71 20.62
C THR A 94 23.97 20.58 22.01
N THR A 95 24.81 20.05 22.90
CA THR A 95 24.66 20.08 24.33
C THR A 95 24.57 21.56 24.64
N LEU A 96 23.43 22.01 25.18
CA LEU A 96 23.29 23.33 25.79
C LEU A 96 24.61 23.67 26.49
N LYS A 97 25.25 24.80 26.10
CA LYS A 97 26.54 25.21 26.67
C LYS A 97 26.42 25.13 28.19
N LYS A 98 27.15 24.20 28.81
CA LYS A 98 27.20 24.02 30.26
C LYS A 98 27.99 25.18 30.88
N VAL A 99 27.47 26.40 30.83
CA VAL A 99 28.01 27.51 31.62
C VAL A 99 27.47 27.34 33.04
N ARG A 100 28.37 27.10 33.99
CA ARG A 100 28.03 26.96 35.41
C ARG A 100 28.12 28.34 36.07
N SER A 101 27.16 28.68 36.92
CA SER A 101 27.23 29.88 37.74
C SER A 101 28.44 29.80 38.69
N PHE A 102 29.25 30.85 38.72
CA PHE A 102 30.48 30.92 39.51
C PHE A 102 30.21 30.94 41.02
N GLY A 103 28.98 31.28 41.44
CA GLY A 103 28.59 31.36 42.86
C GLY A 103 27.96 30.08 43.42
N THR A 104 27.33 29.26 42.57
CA THR A 104 26.57 28.08 43.01
C THR A 104 27.13 26.75 42.47
N LEU A 105 28.13 26.79 41.59
CA LEU A 105 28.67 25.63 40.83
C LEU A 105 27.59 24.86 40.03
N ARG A 106 26.42 25.48 39.91
CA ARG A 106 25.16 24.92 39.45
C ARG A 106 24.74 25.65 38.18
N ARG A 107 24.10 24.91 37.26
CA ARG A 107 23.47 25.53 36.10
C ARG A 107 22.06 25.93 36.51
N GLU A 108 21.80 27.22 36.59
CA GLU A 108 20.44 27.73 36.81
C GLU A 108 19.68 27.78 35.48
N PHE A 109 18.36 27.70 35.53
CA PHE A 109 17.53 27.83 34.34
C PHE A 109 17.71 29.23 33.74
N GLU A 110 18.06 29.28 32.45
CA GLU A 110 18.13 30.54 31.70
C GLU A 110 16.95 30.63 30.74
N LEU A 111 16.44 31.84 30.50
CA LEU A 111 15.36 32.06 29.52
C LEU A 111 15.75 31.59 28.10
N SER A 112 17.05 31.57 27.80
CA SER A 112 17.64 31.02 26.56
C SER A 112 17.36 29.52 26.39
N ASP A 113 17.15 28.76 27.47
CA ASP A 113 16.84 27.32 27.43
C ASP A 113 15.50 27.04 26.74
N CYS A 114 14.54 27.99 26.79
CA CYS A 114 13.29 27.91 26.05
C CYS A 114 13.50 27.82 24.54
N TYR A 115 14.54 28.48 24.01
CA TYR A 115 14.84 28.45 22.57
C TYR A 115 15.17 27.04 22.10
N HIS A 116 15.89 26.26 22.91
CA HIS A 116 16.21 24.88 22.59
C HIS A 116 14.95 24.01 22.47
N PHE A 117 14.00 24.14 23.41
CA PHE A 117 12.74 23.40 23.34
C PHE A 117 11.84 23.85 22.19
N CYS A 118 11.77 25.16 21.93
CA CYS A 118 11.04 25.68 20.77
C CYS A 118 11.65 25.17 19.45
N ARG A 119 12.99 25.21 19.33
CA ARG A 119 13.71 24.67 18.18
C ARG A 119 13.42 23.18 17.99
N GLN A 120 13.55 22.36 19.02
CA GLN A 120 13.25 20.92 18.92
C GLN A 120 11.77 20.65 18.59
N GLY A 121 10.85 21.46 19.11
CA GLY A 121 9.43 21.38 18.74
C GLY A 121 9.19 21.70 17.26
N ILE A 122 9.84 22.75 16.74
CA ILE A 122 9.78 23.13 15.32
C ILE A 122 10.43 22.06 14.44
N GLU A 123 11.61 21.57 14.80
CA GLU A 123 12.31 20.48 14.10
C GLU A 123 11.45 19.21 14.06
N ALA A 124 10.82 18.83 15.17
CA ALA A 124 9.92 17.67 15.21
C ALA A 124 8.69 17.81 14.29
N ILE A 125 8.21 19.04 14.05
CA ILE A 125 7.12 19.32 13.09
C ILE A 125 7.65 19.31 11.65
N ALA A 126 8.79 19.94 11.40
CA ALA A 126 9.40 20.03 10.08
C ALA A 126 9.82 18.64 9.56
N ASP A 127 10.51 17.88 10.41
CA ASP A 127 11.05 16.55 10.15
C ASP A 127 10.06 15.42 10.52
N ASP A 128 8.76 15.72 10.52
CA ASP A 128 7.74 14.72 10.79
C ASP A 128 7.72 13.64 9.71
N ASN A 129 8.42 12.55 9.99
CA ASN A 129 8.54 11.39 9.12
C ASN A 129 7.48 10.32 9.42
N VAL A 130 6.55 10.57 10.36
CA VAL A 130 5.56 9.58 10.80
C VAL A 130 4.17 9.93 10.29
N THR A 131 3.69 11.16 10.51
CA THR A 131 2.32 11.50 10.10
C THR A 131 2.19 11.61 8.58
N LYS A 132 3.26 12.02 7.89
CA LYS A 132 3.33 12.05 6.42
C LYS A 132 3.05 10.67 5.82
N CYS A 133 3.41 9.58 6.53
CA CYS A 133 3.15 8.21 6.10
C CYS A 133 1.67 7.80 6.11
N PHE A 134 0.80 8.59 6.74
CA PHE A 134 -0.65 8.38 6.77
C PHE A 134 -1.41 9.25 5.75
N SER A 135 -0.69 9.99 4.92
CA SER A 135 -1.21 10.84 3.85
C SER A 135 -0.78 10.32 2.48
N ALA A 136 -1.53 10.69 1.44
CA ALA A 136 -1.17 10.36 0.06
C ALA A 136 0.25 10.87 -0.23
N ALA A 137 1.06 10.06 -0.91
CA ALA A 137 2.41 10.45 -1.27
C ALA A 137 2.38 11.64 -2.23
N GLU A 138 3.15 12.68 -1.93
CA GLU A 138 3.32 13.82 -2.83
C GLU A 138 4.13 13.40 -4.05
N LEU A 139 3.66 13.79 -5.22
CA LEU A 139 4.28 13.43 -6.49
C LEU A 139 5.10 14.61 -7.02
N PRO A 140 6.37 14.40 -7.40
CA PRO A 140 7.17 15.44 -8.05
C PRO A 140 6.69 15.74 -9.48
N SER A 141 5.93 14.81 -10.08
CA SER A 141 5.41 14.92 -11.44
C SER A 141 3.89 14.99 -11.44
N TRP A 142 3.31 15.84 -12.29
CA TRP A 142 1.86 15.94 -12.41
C TRP A 142 1.29 14.87 -13.32
N ASN A 143 0.38 14.06 -12.77
CA ASN A 143 -0.23 12.92 -13.43
C ASN A 143 -1.67 13.18 -13.90
N LEU A 144 -2.10 14.46 -14.02
CA LEU A 144 -3.47 14.84 -14.40
C LEU A 144 -4.57 14.36 -13.42
N LEU A 145 -4.22 13.92 -12.21
CA LEU A 145 -5.16 13.61 -11.14
C LEU A 145 -5.12 14.75 -10.11
N THR A 146 -6.20 15.54 -10.03
CA THR A 146 -6.28 16.68 -9.10
C THR A 146 -6.13 16.24 -7.65
N ARG A 147 -6.63 15.04 -7.29
CA ARG A 147 -6.57 14.53 -5.91
C ARG A 147 -5.17 14.13 -5.42
N THR A 148 -4.20 14.01 -6.32
CA THR A 148 -2.79 13.73 -5.98
C THR A 148 -1.91 14.97 -6.13
N ASN A 149 -2.52 16.14 -6.31
CA ASN A 149 -1.83 17.43 -6.32
C ASN A 149 -2.49 18.34 -5.27
N THR A 150 -1.76 18.61 -4.18
CA THR A 150 -2.21 19.42 -3.03
C THR A 150 -2.25 20.93 -3.33
N HIS A 151 -1.54 21.38 -4.36
CA HIS A 151 -1.40 22.79 -4.73
C HIS A 151 -1.72 22.99 -6.21
N TYR A 152 -2.95 22.66 -6.63
CA TYR A 152 -3.38 22.95 -7.99
C TYR A 152 -3.59 24.46 -8.17
N GLU A 153 -2.64 25.09 -8.85
CA GLU A 153 -2.81 26.43 -9.42
C GLU A 153 -3.05 26.32 -10.93
N PHE A 154 -3.81 27.25 -11.49
CA PHE A 154 -4.03 27.28 -12.93
C PHE A 154 -2.71 27.60 -13.64
N VAL A 155 -2.18 26.63 -14.41
CA VAL A 155 -0.91 26.78 -15.13
C VAL A 155 -1.12 27.23 -16.58
N SER A 156 -1.97 26.54 -17.35
CA SER A 156 -2.25 26.91 -18.74
C SER A 156 -3.52 26.28 -19.30
N VAL A 157 -4.17 26.97 -20.25
CA VAL A 157 -5.38 26.48 -20.94
C VAL A 157 -5.16 25.14 -21.63
N ARG A 158 -4.01 24.94 -22.31
CA ARG A 158 -3.70 23.67 -23.00
C ARG A 158 -3.64 22.50 -22.02
N LEU A 159 -3.07 22.75 -20.85
CA LEU A 159 -2.92 21.75 -19.79
C LEU A 159 -4.28 21.45 -19.13
N THR A 160 -5.12 22.47 -18.97
CA THR A 160 -6.53 22.30 -18.55
C THR A 160 -7.32 21.48 -19.57
N ILE A 161 -7.18 21.73 -20.88
CA ILE A 161 -7.84 20.92 -21.92
C ILE A 161 -7.40 19.46 -21.82
N LEU A 162 -6.11 19.20 -21.69
CA LEU A 162 -5.58 17.84 -21.52
C LEU A 162 -6.15 17.17 -20.26
N TRP A 163 -6.25 17.90 -19.16
CA TRP A 163 -6.89 17.42 -17.93
C TRP A 163 -8.38 17.12 -18.12
N VAL A 164 -9.14 17.98 -18.82
CA VAL A 164 -10.56 17.75 -19.13
C VAL A 164 -10.73 16.52 -20.00
N ILE A 165 -9.93 16.35 -21.05
CA ILE A 165 -9.94 15.15 -21.90
C ILE A 165 -9.66 13.90 -21.05
N GLY A 166 -8.63 13.96 -20.20
CA GLY A 166 -8.30 12.86 -19.30
C GLY A 166 -9.38 12.56 -18.28
N PHE A 167 -10.06 13.58 -17.75
CA PHE A 167 -11.22 13.44 -16.89
C PHE A 167 -12.37 12.74 -17.62
N LEU A 168 -12.77 13.23 -18.79
CA LEU A 168 -13.84 12.62 -19.59
C LEU A 168 -13.51 11.16 -19.94
N PHE A 169 -12.27 10.88 -20.36
CA PHE A 169 -11.85 9.50 -20.65
C PHE A 169 -11.94 8.58 -19.43
N ARG A 170 -11.48 9.04 -18.25
CA ARG A 170 -11.52 8.22 -17.02
C ARG A 170 -12.95 7.95 -16.56
N TYR A 171 -13.83 8.93 -16.61
CA TYR A 171 -15.18 8.82 -16.06
C TYR A 171 -16.21 8.27 -17.06
N CYS A 172 -16.07 8.55 -18.36
CA CYS A 172 -17.00 8.08 -19.38
C CYS A 172 -16.56 6.76 -20.04
N CYS A 173 -15.27 6.41 -20.02
CA CYS A 173 -14.76 5.18 -20.63
C CYS A 173 -14.22 4.18 -19.59
N LEU A 174 -13.23 4.57 -18.79
CA LEU A 174 -12.57 3.62 -17.87
C LEU A 174 -13.49 3.19 -16.73
N LEU A 175 -14.18 4.13 -16.08
CA LEU A 175 -15.02 3.84 -14.91
C LEU A 175 -16.18 2.88 -15.24
N PRO A 176 -17.02 3.09 -16.28
CA PRO A 176 -18.09 2.17 -16.61
C PRO A 176 -17.56 0.79 -17.01
N MET A 177 -16.50 0.73 -17.81
CA MET A 177 -15.84 -0.53 -18.17
C MET A 177 -15.36 -1.29 -16.93
N ARG A 178 -14.66 -0.60 -16.02
CA ARG A 178 -14.13 -1.19 -14.79
C ARG A 178 -15.25 -1.64 -13.87
N PHE A 179 -16.36 -0.89 -13.80
CA PHE A 179 -17.53 -1.26 -13.01
C PHE A 179 -18.14 -2.56 -13.51
N ILE A 180 -18.36 -2.68 -14.82
CA ILE A 180 -18.84 -3.92 -15.46
C ILE A 180 -17.87 -5.07 -15.18
N LEU A 181 -16.55 -4.84 -15.33
CA LEU A 181 -15.54 -5.85 -15.02
C LEU A 181 -15.61 -6.28 -13.55
N THR A 182 -15.78 -5.38 -12.59
CA THR A 182 -15.96 -5.74 -11.16
C THR A 182 -17.17 -6.63 -10.97
N VAL A 183 -18.33 -6.25 -11.54
CA VAL A 183 -19.57 -7.03 -11.42
C VAL A 183 -19.38 -8.42 -12.00
N VAL A 184 -18.82 -8.54 -13.20
CA VAL A 184 -18.52 -9.84 -13.83
C VAL A 184 -17.53 -10.65 -12.99
N SER A 185 -16.46 -10.03 -12.49
CA SER A 185 -15.42 -10.68 -11.68
C SER A 185 -16.00 -11.25 -10.38
N VAL A 186 -16.81 -10.47 -9.67
CA VAL A 186 -17.44 -10.88 -8.42
C VAL A 186 -18.41 -12.02 -8.65
N ASN A 187 -19.26 -11.93 -9.67
CA ASN A 187 -20.20 -13.01 -9.98
C ASN A 187 -19.48 -14.30 -10.39
N CYS A 188 -18.45 -14.20 -11.24
CA CYS A 188 -17.59 -15.33 -11.61
C CYS A 188 -16.96 -15.97 -10.36
N PHE A 189 -16.40 -15.16 -9.45
CA PHE A 189 -15.84 -15.62 -8.20
C PHE A 189 -16.86 -16.33 -7.31
N LEU A 190 -18.07 -15.78 -7.16
CA LEU A 190 -19.13 -16.38 -6.35
C LEU A 190 -19.60 -17.73 -6.93
N MET A 191 -19.81 -17.81 -8.24
CA MET A 191 -20.25 -19.04 -8.91
C MET A 191 -19.18 -20.12 -8.85
N THR A 192 -17.93 -19.78 -9.17
CA THR A 192 -16.83 -20.74 -9.19
C THR A 192 -16.50 -21.28 -7.80
N THR A 193 -16.48 -20.43 -6.76
CA THR A 193 -16.31 -20.89 -5.37
C THR A 193 -17.51 -21.68 -4.86
N ALA A 194 -18.72 -21.42 -5.34
CA ALA A 194 -19.88 -22.26 -5.03
C ALA A 194 -19.73 -23.66 -5.64
N ALA A 195 -19.34 -23.75 -6.92
CA ALA A 195 -19.07 -25.02 -7.60
C ALA A 195 -17.95 -25.81 -6.91
N ILE A 196 -16.84 -25.16 -6.55
CA ILE A 196 -15.75 -25.78 -5.77
C ILE A 196 -16.25 -26.28 -4.41
N GLY A 197 -17.14 -25.52 -3.76
CA GLY A 197 -17.72 -25.89 -2.47
C GLY A 197 -18.51 -27.21 -2.51
N LEU A 198 -19.09 -27.57 -3.66
CA LEU A 198 -19.80 -28.84 -3.87
C LEU A 198 -18.84 -30.03 -4.06
N MET A 199 -17.55 -29.79 -4.31
CA MET A 199 -16.58 -30.85 -4.52
C MET A 199 -16.13 -31.46 -3.17
N PRO A 200 -15.92 -32.79 -3.10
CA PRO A 200 -15.37 -33.44 -1.93
C PRO A 200 -13.92 -33.00 -1.68
N ASN A 201 -13.53 -32.97 -0.41
CA ASN A 201 -12.17 -32.60 -0.01
C ASN A 201 -11.17 -33.63 -0.54
N SER A 202 -10.44 -33.23 -1.57
CA SER A 202 -9.52 -34.08 -2.33
C SER A 202 -8.35 -33.26 -2.87
N ARG A 203 -7.27 -33.93 -3.27
CA ARG A 203 -6.15 -33.28 -3.97
C ARG A 203 -6.61 -32.59 -5.26
N TYR A 204 -7.56 -33.20 -5.97
CA TYR A 204 -8.16 -32.64 -7.18
C TYR A 204 -8.89 -31.32 -6.90
N LYS A 205 -9.75 -31.27 -5.87
CA LYS A 205 -10.39 -30.03 -5.42
C LYS A 205 -9.37 -28.93 -5.14
N ARG A 206 -8.31 -29.22 -4.38
CA ARG A 206 -7.24 -28.25 -4.09
C ARG A 206 -6.55 -27.72 -5.35
N HIS A 207 -6.29 -28.59 -6.31
CA HIS A 207 -5.68 -28.19 -7.58
C HIS A 207 -6.62 -27.24 -8.33
N VAL A 208 -7.89 -27.63 -8.53
CA VAL A 208 -8.90 -26.79 -9.19
C VAL A 208 -9.08 -25.46 -8.46
N SER A 209 -9.19 -25.46 -7.13
CA SER A 209 -9.29 -24.24 -6.32
C SER A 209 -8.16 -23.26 -6.61
N LYS A 210 -6.91 -23.72 -6.69
CA LYS A 210 -5.75 -22.87 -7.00
C LYS A 210 -5.87 -22.23 -8.38
N TYR A 211 -6.14 -23.02 -9.43
CA TYR A 211 -6.26 -22.49 -10.79
C TYR A 211 -7.40 -21.47 -10.93
N VAL A 212 -8.57 -21.82 -10.40
CA VAL A 212 -9.76 -20.98 -10.46
C VAL A 212 -9.58 -19.71 -9.62
N SER A 213 -8.97 -19.80 -8.44
CA SER A 213 -8.66 -18.62 -7.63
C SER A 213 -7.73 -17.67 -8.38
N LEU A 214 -6.62 -18.15 -8.94
CA LEU A 214 -5.70 -17.33 -9.75
C LEU A 214 -6.44 -16.66 -10.91
N MET A 215 -7.28 -17.40 -11.63
CA MET A 215 -8.10 -16.87 -12.72
C MET A 215 -9.00 -15.72 -12.22
N CYS A 216 -9.76 -15.93 -11.14
CA CYS A 216 -10.66 -14.92 -10.58
C CYS A 216 -9.92 -13.67 -10.11
N TYR A 217 -8.79 -13.80 -9.41
CA TYR A 217 -8.00 -12.66 -8.97
C TYR A 217 -7.40 -11.87 -10.14
N ARG A 218 -6.91 -12.55 -11.18
CA ARG A 218 -6.37 -11.90 -12.39
C ARG A 218 -7.43 -11.13 -13.16
N ILE A 219 -8.65 -11.65 -13.20
CA ILE A 219 -9.82 -10.99 -13.79
C ILE A 219 -10.22 -9.78 -12.92
N LEU A 220 -10.34 -9.95 -11.61
CA LEU A 220 -10.66 -8.86 -10.67
C LEU A 220 -9.63 -7.72 -10.72
N ALA A 221 -8.35 -8.05 -10.87
CA ALA A 221 -7.29 -7.05 -11.00
C ALA A 221 -7.45 -6.17 -12.27
N ARG A 222 -8.20 -6.61 -13.29
CA ARG A 222 -8.53 -5.79 -14.46
C ARG A 222 -9.53 -4.67 -14.14
N ALA A 223 -10.33 -4.83 -13.09
CA ALA A 223 -11.22 -3.77 -12.62
C ALA A 223 -10.49 -2.51 -12.13
N PHE A 224 -9.20 -2.61 -11.80
CA PHE A 224 -8.36 -1.46 -11.46
C PHE A 224 -7.23 -1.22 -12.48
N SER A 225 -7.31 -1.88 -13.64
CA SER A 225 -6.26 -1.91 -14.66
C SER A 225 -4.88 -2.22 -14.07
N ALA A 226 -4.81 -3.19 -13.17
CA ALA A 226 -3.57 -3.54 -12.50
C ALA A 226 -2.52 -4.03 -13.52
N VAL A 227 -1.29 -3.52 -13.39
CA VAL A 227 -0.11 -4.00 -14.10
C VAL A 227 0.94 -4.29 -13.05
N VAL A 228 1.18 -5.58 -12.83
CA VAL A 228 2.08 -6.07 -11.78
C VAL A 228 3.28 -6.74 -12.42
N THR A 229 4.47 -6.35 -12.01
CA THR A 229 5.71 -7.04 -12.36
C THR A 229 6.16 -7.85 -11.16
N TYR A 230 6.26 -9.16 -11.34
CA TYR A 230 6.68 -10.09 -10.28
C TYR A 230 8.12 -10.51 -10.51
N HIS A 231 8.94 -10.31 -9.49
CA HIS A 231 10.36 -10.61 -9.49
C HIS A 231 10.66 -11.75 -8.52
N ASN A 232 11.67 -12.56 -8.85
CA ASN A 232 12.18 -13.64 -7.99
C ASN A 232 11.14 -14.70 -7.59
N LYS A 233 10.31 -15.14 -8.55
CA LYS A 233 9.19 -16.08 -8.33
C LYS A 233 9.59 -17.42 -7.71
N GLU A 234 10.85 -17.80 -7.79
CA GLU A 234 11.45 -18.95 -7.09
C GLU A 234 11.28 -18.89 -5.56
N ASN A 235 11.17 -17.68 -4.99
CA ASN A 235 11.03 -17.42 -3.56
C ASN A 235 9.57 -17.29 -3.09
N ARG A 236 8.58 -17.60 -3.94
CA ARG A 236 7.17 -17.57 -3.54
C ARG A 236 6.93 -18.43 -2.30
N ALA A 237 6.03 -17.95 -1.44
CA ALA A 237 5.63 -18.67 -0.24
C ALA A 237 5.08 -20.06 -0.57
N LYS A 238 5.46 -21.03 0.25
CA LYS A 238 5.04 -22.43 0.13
C LYS A 238 4.20 -22.82 1.34
N GLY A 239 3.42 -23.90 1.20
CA GLY A 239 2.62 -24.44 2.29
C GLY A 239 3.48 -24.73 3.52
N GLY A 240 2.90 -24.56 4.70
CA GLY A 240 3.62 -24.60 5.97
C GLY A 240 4.49 -23.38 6.27
N GLY A 241 4.23 -22.24 5.61
CA GLY A 241 4.92 -20.98 5.85
C GLY A 241 4.00 -19.77 5.89
N ILE A 242 4.58 -18.62 6.20
CA ILE A 242 3.88 -17.34 6.31
C ILE A 242 4.51 -16.34 5.33
N CYS A 243 3.71 -15.89 4.36
CA CYS A 243 4.02 -14.75 3.51
C CYS A 243 3.80 -13.45 4.30
N VAL A 244 4.84 -12.63 4.39
CA VAL A 244 4.80 -11.33 5.06
C VAL A 244 5.10 -10.24 4.05
N ALA A 245 4.27 -9.19 3.98
CA ALA A 245 4.47 -8.08 3.07
C ALA A 245 4.23 -6.72 3.74
N ASN A 246 4.85 -5.67 3.21
CA ASN A 246 4.42 -4.30 3.51
C ASN A 246 3.00 -4.05 2.97
N HIS A 247 2.28 -3.12 3.58
CA HIS A 247 0.85 -2.95 3.36
C HIS A 247 0.46 -1.51 3.02
N THR A 248 0.21 -1.27 1.74
CA THR A 248 -0.26 0.02 1.25
C THR A 248 -1.77 0.06 1.10
N SER A 249 -2.40 -1.08 0.85
CA SER A 249 -3.78 -1.10 0.38
C SER A 249 -4.50 -2.44 0.57
N PRO A 250 -5.84 -2.47 0.77
CA PRO A 250 -6.60 -3.71 0.73
C PRO A 250 -6.44 -4.50 -0.56
N ILE A 251 -6.16 -3.82 -1.68
CA ILE A 251 -5.94 -4.50 -2.96
C ILE A 251 -4.61 -5.26 -3.02
N ASP A 252 -3.70 -5.06 -2.06
CA ASP A 252 -2.43 -5.83 -1.97
C ASP A 252 -2.69 -7.34 -1.97
N VAL A 253 -3.79 -7.77 -1.35
CA VAL A 253 -4.25 -9.17 -1.39
C VAL A 253 -4.50 -9.62 -2.82
N ILE A 254 -5.22 -8.81 -3.63
CA ILE A 254 -5.53 -9.12 -5.03
C ILE A 254 -4.24 -9.09 -5.87
N ILE A 255 -3.35 -8.11 -5.62
CA ILE A 255 -2.07 -7.96 -6.30
C ILE A 255 -1.20 -9.21 -6.09
N LEU A 256 -1.06 -9.71 -4.86
CA LEU A 256 -0.32 -10.93 -4.60
C LEU A 256 -1.06 -12.18 -5.14
N ALA A 257 -2.39 -12.21 -5.01
CA ALA A 257 -3.22 -13.33 -5.41
C ALA A 257 -3.37 -13.53 -6.93
N CYS A 258 -2.88 -12.58 -7.73
CA CYS A 258 -2.77 -12.74 -9.17
C CYS A 258 -1.65 -13.72 -9.59
N ASP A 259 -0.68 -13.98 -8.72
CA ASP A 259 0.52 -14.78 -9.04
C ASP A 259 0.69 -16.03 -8.17
N ALA A 260 0.22 -16.02 -6.93
CA ALA A 260 0.20 -17.18 -6.03
C ALA A 260 -1.03 -17.16 -5.11
N CYS A 261 -1.51 -18.31 -4.64
CA CYS A 261 -2.66 -18.38 -3.72
C CYS A 261 -2.21 -18.36 -2.25
N TYR A 262 -3.00 -17.69 -1.41
CA TYR A 262 -2.72 -17.56 0.02
C TYR A 262 -3.96 -17.84 0.86
N ALA A 263 -3.76 -18.45 2.02
CA ALA A 263 -4.73 -18.39 3.10
C ALA A 263 -4.65 -17.00 3.73
N MET A 264 -5.79 -16.38 4.01
CA MET A 264 -5.81 -15.01 4.53
C MET A 264 -6.22 -15.04 5.99
N VAL A 265 -5.75 -14.05 6.73
CA VAL A 265 -6.12 -13.83 8.12
C VAL A 265 -6.88 -12.52 8.22
N GLY A 266 -8.03 -12.54 8.87
CA GLY A 266 -8.78 -11.29 9.08
C GLY A 266 -9.90 -11.43 10.09
N GLN A 267 -10.55 -10.31 10.40
CA GLN A 267 -11.74 -10.30 11.21
C GLN A 267 -12.96 -10.74 10.38
N VAL A 268 -13.93 -11.43 11.01
CA VAL A 268 -15.24 -11.69 10.40
C VAL A 268 -15.99 -10.37 10.19
N HIS A 269 -16.55 -10.19 8.99
CA HIS A 269 -17.39 -9.06 8.63
C HIS A 269 -18.80 -9.50 8.22
N GLY A 270 -19.77 -8.61 8.37
CA GLY A 270 -21.13 -8.78 7.86
C GLY A 270 -21.30 -8.29 6.42
N GLY A 271 -22.55 -8.26 5.95
CA GLY A 271 -22.94 -7.68 4.66
C GLY A 271 -22.22 -8.30 3.45
N PHE A 272 -21.91 -7.47 2.46
CA PHE A 272 -21.24 -7.88 1.22
C PHE A 272 -19.85 -8.47 1.49
N THR A 273 -19.04 -7.85 2.35
CA THR A 273 -17.72 -8.37 2.72
C THR A 273 -17.81 -9.77 3.34
N GLY A 274 -18.79 -10.00 4.23
CA GLY A 274 -19.04 -11.32 4.79
C GLY A 274 -19.46 -12.37 3.76
N MET A 275 -20.22 -11.98 2.73
CA MET A 275 -20.57 -12.85 1.60
C MET A 275 -19.32 -13.30 0.85
N ILE A 276 -18.42 -12.36 0.54
CA ILE A 276 -17.14 -12.65 -0.13
C ILE A 276 -16.26 -13.55 0.76
N GLN A 277 -16.15 -13.27 2.06
CA GLN A 277 -15.37 -14.11 3.00
C GLN A 277 -15.91 -15.55 3.05
N ARG A 278 -17.23 -15.75 3.11
CA ARG A 278 -17.84 -17.09 3.06
C ARG A 278 -17.56 -17.79 1.73
N ALA A 279 -17.57 -17.05 0.62
CA ALA A 279 -17.23 -17.60 -0.68
C ALA A 279 -15.78 -18.07 -0.74
N MET A 280 -14.84 -17.26 -0.25
CA MET A 280 -13.43 -17.61 -0.14
C MET A 280 -13.20 -18.87 0.71
N SER A 281 -13.90 -19.00 1.83
CA SER A 281 -13.80 -20.17 2.71
C SER A 281 -14.30 -21.48 2.09
N ARG A 282 -15.02 -21.45 0.96
CA ARG A 282 -15.40 -22.68 0.24
C ARG A 282 -14.26 -23.28 -0.58
N SER A 283 -13.32 -22.45 -1.03
CA SER A 283 -12.20 -22.88 -1.88
C SER A 283 -10.94 -23.18 -1.09
N GLU A 284 -10.67 -22.44 -0.02
CA GLU A 284 -9.41 -22.49 0.71
C GLU A 284 -9.59 -22.29 2.23
N ALA A 285 -8.62 -22.76 3.02
CA ALA A 285 -8.63 -22.69 4.49
C ALA A 285 -8.24 -21.30 5.02
N HIS A 286 -9.03 -20.27 4.73
CA HIS A 286 -8.83 -18.93 5.31
C HIS A 286 -9.17 -18.90 6.80
N ILE A 287 -8.48 -18.05 7.56
CA ILE A 287 -8.63 -17.93 9.01
C ILE A 287 -9.36 -16.63 9.34
N TRP A 288 -10.58 -16.74 9.84
CA TRP A 288 -11.42 -15.59 10.21
C TRP A 288 -11.67 -15.57 11.71
N PHE A 289 -11.27 -14.48 12.36
CA PHE A 289 -11.41 -14.29 13.80
C PHE A 289 -12.64 -13.44 14.13
N GLN A 290 -13.37 -13.82 15.18
CA GLN A 290 -14.36 -12.91 15.77
C GLN A 290 -13.65 -11.75 16.48
N ARG A 291 -14.34 -10.61 16.64
CA ARG A 291 -13.75 -9.40 17.25
C ARG A 291 -13.31 -9.63 18.71
N SER A 292 -14.00 -10.50 19.45
CA SER A 292 -13.64 -10.93 20.80
C SER A 292 -12.39 -11.82 20.79
N GLU A 293 -12.38 -12.82 19.91
CA GLU A 293 -11.27 -13.78 19.73
C GLU A 293 -9.99 -13.10 19.23
N ALA A 294 -10.10 -12.11 18.34
CA ALA A 294 -8.96 -11.35 17.82
C ALA A 294 -8.20 -10.57 18.91
N LYS A 295 -8.81 -10.37 20.10
CA LYS A 295 -8.14 -9.78 21.26
C LYS A 295 -7.32 -10.81 22.04
N ASP A 296 -7.63 -12.10 21.92
CA ASP A 296 -6.89 -13.18 22.54
C ASP A 296 -5.69 -13.58 21.66
N ARG A 297 -4.52 -13.04 22.03
CA ARG A 297 -3.27 -13.30 21.31
C ARG A 297 -2.86 -14.77 21.31
N HIS A 298 -3.20 -15.52 22.36
CA HIS A 298 -2.85 -16.93 22.46
C HIS A 298 -3.72 -17.78 21.53
N ALA A 299 -5.03 -17.52 21.52
CA ALA A 299 -5.94 -18.19 20.58
C ALA A 299 -5.55 -17.93 19.12
N VAL A 300 -5.23 -16.67 18.78
CA VAL A 300 -4.75 -16.31 17.43
C VAL A 300 -3.45 -17.05 17.10
N SER A 301 -2.45 -17.02 17.98
CA SER A 301 -1.17 -17.69 17.76
C SER A 301 -1.34 -19.20 17.54
N ASN A 302 -2.18 -19.86 18.34
CA ASN A 302 -2.41 -21.30 18.24
C ASN A 302 -3.07 -21.69 16.91
N ARG A 303 -4.07 -20.94 16.43
CA ARG A 303 -4.70 -21.21 15.12
C ARG A 303 -3.73 -21.00 13.95
N LEU A 304 -2.86 -20.00 14.04
CA LEU A 304 -1.81 -19.80 13.05
C LEU A 304 -0.81 -20.96 13.07
N LYS A 305 -0.43 -21.46 14.26
CA LYS A 305 0.48 -22.61 14.41
C LYS A 305 -0.11 -23.88 13.80
N GLU A 306 -1.37 -24.18 14.09
CA GLU A 306 -2.09 -25.34 13.55
C GLU A 306 -2.25 -25.28 12.02
N HIS A 307 -2.40 -24.07 11.47
CA HIS A 307 -2.44 -23.90 10.02
C HIS A 307 -1.05 -24.11 9.39
N VAL A 308 0.00 -23.54 9.99
CA VAL A 308 1.39 -23.67 9.52
C VAL A 308 1.91 -25.10 9.67
N SER A 309 1.40 -25.90 10.61
CA SER A 309 1.82 -27.29 10.78
C SER A 309 1.33 -28.23 9.66
N ASP A 310 0.37 -27.79 8.84
CA ASP A 310 -0.13 -28.55 7.70
C ASP A 310 0.45 -28.01 6.37
N PRO A 311 1.46 -28.67 5.78
CA PRO A 311 2.10 -28.21 4.55
C PRO A 311 1.20 -28.32 3.31
N GLU A 312 0.06 -29.03 3.38
CA GLU A 312 -0.90 -29.12 2.28
C GLU A 312 -1.80 -27.88 2.18
N LYS A 313 -1.90 -27.09 3.27
CA LYS A 313 -2.61 -25.81 3.27
C LYS A 313 -1.79 -24.73 2.54
N LEU A 314 -2.50 -23.73 2.00
CA LEU A 314 -1.85 -22.56 1.41
C LEU A 314 -1.03 -21.80 2.47
N PRO A 315 0.09 -21.17 2.08
CA PRO A 315 0.79 -20.24 2.96
C PRO A 315 -0.13 -19.15 3.45
N ILE A 316 0.08 -18.73 4.69
CA ILE A 316 -0.69 -17.63 5.30
C ILE A 316 -0.15 -16.30 4.77
N LEU A 317 -1.01 -15.40 4.32
CA LEU A 317 -0.64 -14.01 4.02
C LEU A 317 -0.95 -13.11 5.22
N ILE A 318 0.07 -12.41 5.71
CA ILE A 318 -0.02 -11.46 6.82
C ILE A 318 0.64 -10.14 6.43
N PHE A 319 -0.02 -9.04 6.77
CA PHE A 319 0.49 -7.68 6.69
C PHE A 319 0.80 -7.18 8.10
N PRO A 320 2.00 -7.45 8.64
CA PRO A 320 2.29 -7.26 10.06
C PRO A 320 2.37 -5.80 10.51
N GLU A 321 2.30 -4.81 9.61
CA GLU A 321 2.10 -3.40 9.98
C GLU A 321 0.76 -3.18 10.72
N GLY A 322 -0.24 -4.03 10.43
CA GLY A 322 -1.56 -3.97 11.07
C GLY A 322 -2.42 -2.77 10.63
N THR A 323 -1.98 -2.00 9.64
CA THR A 323 -2.72 -0.92 9.00
C THR A 323 -2.14 -0.66 7.61
N CYS A 324 -2.89 0.03 6.74
CA CYS A 324 -2.35 0.52 5.49
C CYS A 324 -1.54 1.80 5.71
N ILE A 325 -0.35 1.85 5.15
CA ILE A 325 0.62 2.96 5.16
C ILE A 325 0.87 3.42 3.73
N ASN A 326 1.20 4.69 3.53
CA ASN A 326 1.50 5.15 2.20
C ASN A 326 2.77 4.46 1.64
N ASN A 327 2.95 4.55 0.33
CA ASN A 327 3.94 3.79 -0.42
C ASN A 327 5.39 4.32 -0.28
N THR A 328 5.74 5.01 0.81
CA THR A 328 7.07 5.61 1.03
C THR A 328 7.84 4.98 2.18
N SER A 329 7.16 4.31 3.11
CA SER A 329 7.76 3.75 4.33
C SER A 329 7.13 2.42 4.72
N VAL A 330 7.83 1.67 5.59
CA VAL A 330 7.29 0.49 6.28
C VAL A 330 7.27 0.79 7.77
N MET A 331 6.11 0.60 8.42
CA MET A 331 5.97 0.77 9.86
C MET A 331 6.45 -0.46 10.63
N MET A 332 6.55 -0.33 11.96
CA MET A 332 6.90 -1.43 12.86
C MET A 332 6.01 -2.67 12.61
N PHE A 333 6.65 -3.81 12.40
CA PHE A 333 5.98 -5.09 12.29
C PHE A 333 5.56 -5.62 13.67
N LYS A 334 4.31 -6.06 13.78
CA LYS A 334 3.83 -6.74 14.99
C LYS A 334 4.48 -8.11 15.09
N LYS A 335 5.07 -8.41 16.26
CA LYS A 335 5.78 -9.66 16.53
C LYS A 335 4.95 -10.94 16.45
N GLY A 336 3.61 -10.86 16.52
CA GLY A 336 2.73 -12.03 16.67
C GLY A 336 2.89 -13.09 15.58
N SER A 337 3.06 -12.69 14.32
CA SER A 337 3.31 -13.63 13.21
C SER A 337 4.69 -14.30 13.27
N PHE A 338 5.64 -13.69 13.97
CA PHE A 338 7.02 -14.17 14.12
C PHE A 338 7.20 -15.07 15.35
N GLU A 339 6.16 -15.21 16.19
CA GLU A 339 6.10 -16.12 17.34
C GLU A 339 5.45 -17.48 16.99
N VAL A 340 4.79 -17.58 15.83
CA VAL A 340 4.09 -18.78 15.35
C VAL A 340 5.08 -19.90 15.02
N GLY A 341 6.25 -19.57 14.48
CA GLY A 341 7.18 -20.55 13.92
C GLY A 341 6.90 -20.82 12.44
N GLY A 342 7.71 -21.68 11.82
CA GLY A 342 7.71 -21.92 10.37
C GLY A 342 8.56 -20.91 9.59
N THR A 343 8.62 -21.09 8.27
CA THR A 343 9.40 -20.23 7.37
C THR A 343 8.64 -18.93 7.07
N ILE A 344 9.30 -17.79 7.23
CA ILE A 344 8.78 -16.49 6.78
C ILE A 344 9.24 -16.25 5.35
N TYR A 345 8.30 -15.89 4.48
CA TYR A 345 8.54 -15.52 3.09
C TYR A 345 8.29 -14.02 2.94
N PRO A 346 9.33 -13.17 2.97
CA PRO A 346 9.16 -11.73 2.88
C PRO A 346 8.83 -11.32 1.44
N VAL A 347 7.98 -10.32 1.30
CA VAL A 347 7.59 -9.75 0.02
C VAL A 347 7.58 -8.23 0.11
N ALA A 348 8.29 -7.59 -0.82
CA ALA A 348 8.21 -6.14 -0.99
C ALA A 348 7.24 -5.80 -2.12
N ILE A 349 6.33 -4.88 -1.86
CA ILE A 349 5.41 -4.31 -2.84
C ILE A 349 5.72 -2.82 -2.96
N LYS A 350 5.97 -2.33 -4.17
CA LYS A 350 6.15 -0.91 -4.45
C LYS A 350 5.23 -0.47 -5.57
N TYR A 351 4.33 0.47 -5.26
CA TYR A 351 3.46 1.08 -6.25
C TYR A 351 4.17 2.21 -7.01
N ASP A 352 3.80 2.41 -8.27
CA ASP A 352 4.17 3.58 -9.03
C ASP A 352 3.03 4.60 -8.97
N ALA A 353 3.17 5.54 -8.02
CA ALA A 353 2.16 6.53 -7.72
C ALA A 353 1.89 7.50 -8.89
N ARG A 354 2.75 7.54 -9.92
CA ARG A 354 2.52 8.34 -11.14
C ARG A 354 1.23 7.93 -11.86
N PHE A 355 0.85 6.65 -11.83
CA PHE A 355 -0.38 6.19 -12.50
C PHE A 355 -1.63 6.26 -11.61
N GLY A 356 -1.43 6.24 -10.29
CA GLY A 356 -2.48 6.34 -9.30
C GLY A 356 -1.97 6.00 -7.92
N ASP A 357 -2.43 6.75 -6.92
CA ASP A 357 -2.16 6.44 -5.53
C ASP A 357 -3.03 5.27 -5.07
N ALA A 358 -2.41 4.17 -4.66
CA ALA A 358 -3.07 2.96 -4.16
C ALA A 358 -3.36 3.02 -2.65
N PHE A 359 -2.80 4.01 -1.94
CA PHE A 359 -2.89 4.11 -0.50
C PHE A 359 -4.34 4.22 -0.02
N TRP A 360 -4.71 3.36 0.92
CA TRP A 360 -6.00 3.47 1.58
C TRP A 360 -5.92 4.18 2.93
N ASN A 361 -6.35 5.45 2.94
CA ASN A 361 -6.63 6.15 4.18
C ASN A 361 -8.04 5.81 4.72
N SER A 362 -8.10 4.75 5.52
CA SER A 362 -9.33 4.30 6.20
C SER A 362 -10.00 5.35 7.10
N SER A 363 -9.27 6.39 7.52
CA SER A 363 -9.83 7.47 8.35
C SER A 363 -10.56 8.52 7.49
N LYS A 364 -10.27 8.58 6.19
CA LYS A 364 -10.83 9.54 5.24
C LYS A 364 -11.85 8.93 4.28
N TYR A 365 -11.63 7.68 3.85
CA TYR A 365 -12.42 7.03 2.82
C TYR A 365 -12.94 5.67 3.28
N ASN A 366 -14.25 5.44 3.07
CA ASN A 366 -14.79 4.10 3.17
C ASN A 366 -14.37 3.23 1.97
N MET A 367 -14.64 1.91 2.03
CA MET A 367 -14.22 0.97 0.98
C MET A 367 -14.79 1.32 -0.40
N ILE A 368 -16.05 1.73 -0.50
CA ILE A 368 -16.68 2.06 -1.80
C ILE A 368 -16.03 3.29 -2.41
N GLN A 369 -15.86 4.35 -1.62
CA GLN A 369 -15.15 5.55 -2.05
C GLN A 369 -13.73 5.20 -2.51
N TYR A 370 -13.00 4.41 -1.71
CA TYR A 370 -11.66 3.95 -2.05
C TYR A 370 -11.64 3.16 -3.38
N LEU A 371 -12.57 2.22 -3.59
CA LEU A 371 -12.66 1.47 -4.83
C LEU A 371 -12.96 2.39 -6.03
N LEU A 372 -13.84 3.38 -5.87
CA LEU A 372 -14.08 4.40 -6.91
C LEU A 372 -12.82 5.21 -7.19
N LEU A 373 -11.99 5.51 -6.18
CA LEU A 373 -10.70 6.14 -6.40
C LEU A 373 -9.81 5.24 -7.28
N MET A 374 -9.67 3.96 -6.96
CA MET A 374 -8.88 3.03 -7.78
C MET A 374 -9.40 2.91 -9.21
N MET A 375 -10.73 2.83 -9.37
CA MET A 375 -11.39 2.68 -10.67
C MET A 375 -11.35 3.96 -11.50
N THR A 376 -11.03 5.11 -10.90
CA THR A 376 -10.83 6.38 -11.59
C THR A 376 -9.36 6.79 -11.68
N SER A 377 -8.41 5.99 -11.18
CA SER A 377 -6.96 6.16 -11.44
C SER A 377 -6.62 5.82 -12.90
N TRP A 378 -5.45 6.22 -13.39
CA TRP A 378 -5.04 5.83 -14.75
C TRP A 378 -4.78 4.33 -14.87
N ALA A 379 -4.04 3.80 -13.91
CA ALA A 379 -3.81 2.37 -13.68
C ALA A 379 -3.26 2.17 -12.27
N ILE A 380 -3.30 0.93 -11.78
CA ILE A 380 -2.56 0.53 -10.59
C ILE A 380 -1.32 -0.24 -11.04
N VAL A 381 -0.16 0.39 -10.94
CA VAL A 381 1.10 -0.18 -11.41
C VAL A 381 1.97 -0.45 -10.19
N CYS A 382 2.51 -1.66 -10.09
CA CYS A 382 3.42 -2.01 -9.00
C CYS A 382 4.39 -3.12 -9.37
N ASP A 383 5.46 -3.17 -8.59
CA ASP A 383 6.43 -4.24 -8.59
C ASP A 383 6.29 -5.03 -7.28
N VAL A 384 6.39 -6.35 -7.40
CA VAL A 384 6.35 -7.31 -6.31
C VAL A 384 7.63 -8.13 -6.35
N TRP A 385 8.43 -8.05 -5.29
CA TRP A 385 9.62 -8.86 -5.13
C TRP A 385 9.40 -9.93 -4.06
N TYR A 386 9.56 -11.19 -4.44
CA TYR A 386 9.62 -12.30 -3.49
C TYR A 386 11.06 -12.43 -2.98
N LEU A 387 11.28 -12.15 -1.69
CA LEU A 387 12.62 -12.21 -1.09
C LEU A 387 12.93 -13.63 -0.61
N PRO A 388 14.22 -14.00 -0.45
CA PRO A 388 14.61 -15.30 0.06
C PRO A 388 13.91 -15.64 1.39
N PRO A 389 13.53 -16.92 1.60
CA PRO A 389 12.89 -17.35 2.83
C PRO A 389 13.79 -17.11 4.04
N MET A 390 13.20 -16.62 5.13
CA MET A 390 13.88 -16.26 6.36
C MET A 390 13.41 -17.14 7.51
N HIS A 391 14.36 -17.54 8.34
CA HIS A 391 14.13 -18.29 9.57
C HIS A 391 14.67 -17.46 10.75
N ARG A 392 14.07 -17.68 11.92
CA ARG A 392 14.55 -17.10 13.16
C ARG A 392 15.91 -17.74 13.49
N LYS A 393 16.91 -16.91 13.81
CA LYS A 393 18.24 -17.38 14.20
C LYS A 393 18.22 -17.92 15.63
N GLU A 394 19.23 -18.71 15.97
CA GLU A 394 19.43 -19.13 17.37
C GLU A 394 19.64 -17.91 18.27
N GLY A 395 18.98 -17.87 19.42
CA GLY A 395 19.02 -16.74 20.35
C GLY A 395 18.22 -15.48 19.94
N GLU A 396 17.85 -15.33 18.67
CA GLU A 396 17.08 -14.16 18.18
C GLU A 396 15.65 -14.19 18.77
N ILE A 397 15.19 -13.08 19.35
CA ILE A 397 13.80 -12.98 19.82
C ILE A 397 12.86 -12.56 18.68
N ALA A 398 11.55 -12.81 18.82
CA ALA A 398 10.58 -12.57 17.75
C ALA A 398 10.52 -11.12 17.25
N VAL A 399 10.81 -10.14 18.12
CA VAL A 399 10.85 -8.71 17.76
C VAL A 399 12.06 -8.41 16.87
N GLU A 400 13.24 -8.96 17.20
CA GLU A 400 14.45 -8.80 16.39
C GLU A 400 14.28 -9.45 15.02
N PHE A 401 13.69 -10.66 14.99
CA PHE A 401 13.38 -11.33 13.74
C PHE A 401 12.40 -10.51 12.87
N ALA A 402 11.34 -9.97 13.48
CA ALA A 402 10.40 -9.10 12.79
C ALA A 402 11.08 -7.85 12.21
N ASN A 403 11.97 -7.21 12.97
CA ASN A 403 12.73 -6.05 12.52
C ASN A 403 13.70 -6.40 11.38
N ARG A 404 14.38 -7.54 11.44
CA ARG A 404 15.24 -8.00 10.35
C ARG A 404 14.45 -8.27 9.08
N VAL A 405 13.30 -8.93 9.17
CA VAL A 405 12.42 -9.16 8.01
C VAL A 405 11.88 -7.85 7.43
N LYS A 406 11.45 -6.92 8.30
CA LYS A 406 11.00 -5.58 7.91
C LYS A 406 12.11 -4.82 7.16
N HIS A 407 13.34 -4.87 7.68
CA HIS A 407 14.48 -4.20 7.08
C HIS A 407 14.76 -4.68 5.65
N GLU A 408 14.75 -6.01 5.43
CA GLU A 408 14.93 -6.60 4.10
C GLU A 408 13.83 -6.15 3.12
N ILE A 409 12.57 -6.13 3.57
CA ILE A 409 11.43 -5.64 2.77
C ILE A 409 11.60 -4.16 2.44
N ALA A 410 11.95 -3.33 3.43
CA ALA A 410 12.11 -1.90 3.27
C ALA A 410 13.26 -1.56 2.30
N GLN A 411 14.41 -2.23 2.48
CA GLN A 411 15.57 -2.08 1.61
C GLN A 411 15.22 -2.48 0.16
N LYS A 412 14.57 -3.63 -0.03
CA LYS A 412 14.23 -4.10 -1.38
C LYS A 412 13.20 -3.21 -2.07
N GLY A 413 12.22 -2.70 -1.33
CA GLY A 413 11.16 -1.82 -1.83
C GLY A 413 11.58 -0.36 -2.00
N GLY A 414 12.77 0.04 -1.53
CA GLY A 414 13.17 1.46 -1.46
C GLY A 414 12.19 2.25 -0.59
N LEU A 415 11.91 1.73 0.61
CA LEU A 415 10.99 2.30 1.60
C LEU A 415 11.78 2.69 2.85
N VAL A 416 11.37 3.76 3.50
CA VAL A 416 11.96 4.17 4.78
C VAL A 416 11.54 3.18 5.87
N ASP A 417 12.53 2.65 6.58
CA ASP A 417 12.34 1.67 7.66
C ASP A 417 12.05 2.39 8.99
N LEU A 418 10.77 2.46 9.39
CA LEU A 418 10.35 3.20 10.59
C LEU A 418 10.16 2.27 11.80
N LEU A 419 10.61 2.73 12.97
CA LEU A 419 10.43 2.03 14.25
C LEU A 419 9.05 2.26 14.88
N TRP A 420 8.26 3.15 14.31
CA TRP A 420 6.98 3.58 14.86
C TRP A 420 5.83 2.63 14.56
N ASP A 421 4.87 2.59 15.48
CA ASP A 421 3.67 1.78 15.36
C ASP A 421 2.66 2.44 14.41
N GLY A 422 2.19 1.71 13.41
CA GLY A 422 1.15 2.19 12.49
C GLY A 422 -0.16 2.60 13.16
N GLN A 423 -0.43 2.16 14.39
CA GLN A 423 -1.59 2.62 15.17
C GLN A 423 -1.57 4.13 15.50
N LEU A 424 -0.41 4.79 15.39
CA LEU A 424 -0.32 6.25 15.49
C LEU A 424 -1.16 6.99 14.44
N LYS A 425 -1.65 6.29 13.40
CA LYS A 425 -2.68 6.79 12.47
C LYS A 425 -3.98 7.21 13.16
N ARG A 426 -4.29 6.62 14.32
CA ARG A 426 -5.57 6.78 15.02
C ARG A 426 -5.42 7.09 16.51
N MET A 427 -4.25 6.81 17.07
CA MET A 427 -3.95 6.97 18.47
C MET A 427 -2.87 8.02 18.67
N THR A 428 -2.87 8.65 19.83
CA THR A 428 -1.74 9.47 20.27
C THR A 428 -0.57 8.59 20.72
N VAL A 429 0.62 9.16 20.74
CA VAL A 429 1.81 8.54 21.31
C VAL A 429 1.53 8.16 22.77
N LYS A 430 1.96 6.97 23.19
CA LYS A 430 1.75 6.49 24.56
C LYS A 430 2.38 7.46 25.56
N GLU A 431 1.73 7.61 26.71
CA GLU A 431 2.19 8.49 27.78
C GLU A 431 3.59 8.14 28.28
N ASP A 432 4.00 6.87 28.23
CA ASP A 432 5.34 6.45 28.67
C ASP A 432 6.46 7.08 27.81
N TYR A 433 6.29 7.14 26.49
CA TYR A 433 7.26 7.81 25.60
C TYR A 433 7.29 9.32 25.85
N LYS A 434 6.14 9.93 26.12
CA LYS A 434 6.07 11.36 26.47
C LYS A 434 6.81 11.62 27.78
N LYS A 435 6.58 10.79 28.79
CA LYS A 435 7.25 10.87 30.10
C LYS A 435 8.74 10.63 30.00
N GLU A 436 9.18 9.71 29.13
CA GLU A 436 10.59 9.44 28.88
C GLU A 436 11.28 10.68 28.25
N GLN A 437 10.67 11.28 27.22
CA GLN A 437 11.17 12.51 26.63
C GLN A 437 11.18 13.68 27.64
N GLN A 438 10.10 13.84 28.41
CA GLN A 438 10.02 14.82 29.50
C GLN A 438 11.09 14.58 30.58
N LYS A 439 11.41 13.31 30.88
CA LYS A 439 12.48 12.96 31.82
C LYS A 439 13.83 13.37 31.27
N GLU A 440 14.14 13.09 30.00
CA GLU A 440 15.38 13.56 29.37
C GLU A 440 15.47 15.09 29.37
N TYR A 441 14.40 15.79 29.02
CA TYR A 441 14.34 17.25 29.13
C TYR A 441 14.51 17.76 30.57
N SER A 442 13.95 17.06 31.55
CA SER A 442 14.13 17.43 32.95
C SER A 442 15.59 17.31 33.39
N LYS A 443 16.38 16.39 32.83
CA LYS A 443 17.82 16.29 33.15
C LYS A 443 18.62 17.50 32.65
N LEU A 444 18.15 18.18 31.59
CA LEU A 444 18.78 19.41 31.11
C LEU A 444 18.58 20.58 32.07
N LEU A 445 17.47 20.56 32.81
CA LEU A 445 17.07 21.57 33.81
C LEU A 445 17.53 21.21 35.23
N LYS A 446 17.80 19.93 35.49
CA LYS A 446 18.24 19.47 36.80
C LYS A 446 19.68 19.87 37.04
N VAL A 447 19.75 20.90 37.86
CA VAL A 447 20.87 21.34 38.68
C VAL A 447 21.40 20.16 39.52
N GLU A 448 22.63 19.70 39.29
CA GLU A 448 23.38 18.91 40.29
C GLU A 448 24.03 19.84 41.32
#